data_AF-A0A1J5LEQ5-F1
#
_entry.id   AF-A0A1J5LEQ5-F1
#
_cell.length_a   1.000
_cell.length_b   1.000
_cell.length_c   1.000
_cell.angle_alpha   90.00
_cell.angle_beta   90.00
_cell.angle_gamma   90.00
#
_symmetry.space_group_name_H-M   'P 1'
#
loop_
_entity.id
_entity.type
_entity.pdbx_description
1 polymer ?
#
loop_
_entity_poly.entity_id
_entity_poly.type
_entity_poly.pdbx_seq_one_letter_code
_entity_poly.pdbx_strand_id
1 'polypeptide(L)'
;MFTDLSTLYDRLFPLCRSITGPGLRESLEMFAEVMPLQIHGIASGTPVLDWTVPPEWSVQSARLIGPEGEVVCDFADHNLHLVNYSCPFQGKMSLEELQPHLHSLPHLPDAIPYVTSYYNPRWGFCLPHRQRMALKEGEYTVDIRTSHYDGEVNFATCELPGDSDEVVLISSYLCHPSMANNELSGPLGLLRMYEHLKALPQRNYTYLFLLCPETLGSIAFLSRFGQDLAQKIRGGLVLTCLGGHRDSLSFKMSRRDWLEEPSSIDRLARRFAETYPDQFEIRPFTPTSGSDERQFCSPGFNFPVIQAARTVYGQFVEYHTSADDKRLMRIEQVERAADTLAEFMQVFDYDGLNLHNRQPYGEPQLGRRGLYPTINSPMNRSSSADGKTDSRQTLNRLLMCLSLCDGQRGLVEVSEKIGCGPDQLLPILSELIKQDMISLSAAEGHQP
;
A
#
# COMPACT_ATOMS: atom_id res chain seq x y z
N MET A 1 17.16 11.80 -3.67
CA MET A 1 17.40 10.62 -4.52
C MET A 1 16.50 9.53 -3.98
N PHE A 2 15.68 8.90 -4.81
CA PHE A 2 14.78 7.83 -4.36
C PHE A 2 15.55 6.54 -4.11
N THR A 3 15.01 5.73 -3.22
CA THR A 3 15.53 4.40 -2.89
C THR A 3 15.38 3.47 -4.07
N ASP A 4 16.42 2.67 -4.34
CA ASP A 4 16.34 1.56 -5.28
C ASP A 4 15.53 0.41 -4.66
N LEU A 5 14.26 0.34 -5.04
CA LEU A 5 13.34 -0.69 -4.54
C LEU A 5 13.77 -2.10 -4.95
N SER A 6 14.51 -2.26 -6.04
CA SER A 6 15.00 -3.58 -6.47
C SER A 6 16.02 -4.14 -5.49
N THR A 7 16.94 -3.28 -5.02
CA THR A 7 17.94 -3.65 -4.00
C THR A 7 17.30 -3.90 -2.64
N LEU A 8 16.34 -3.06 -2.21
CA LEU A 8 15.62 -3.27 -0.95
C LEU A 8 14.78 -4.57 -1.00
N TYR A 9 14.12 -4.85 -2.13
CA TYR A 9 13.41 -6.10 -2.33
C TYR A 9 14.31 -7.32 -2.13
N ASP A 10 15.53 -7.34 -2.72
CA ASP A 10 16.42 -8.50 -2.63
C ASP A 10 16.88 -8.79 -1.20
N ARG A 11 16.95 -7.76 -0.35
CA ARG A 11 17.23 -7.90 1.09
C ARG A 11 16.01 -8.39 1.87
N LEU A 12 14.82 -7.91 1.54
CA LEU A 12 13.56 -8.27 2.22
C LEU A 12 13.06 -9.67 1.83
N PHE A 13 13.15 -10.04 0.56
CA PHE A 13 12.55 -11.28 0.04
C PHE A 13 12.92 -12.54 0.83
N PRO A 14 14.18 -12.81 1.21
CA PRO A 14 14.53 -14.04 1.93
C PRO A 14 14.03 -14.10 3.39
N LEU A 15 13.64 -12.97 3.99
CA LEU A 15 13.26 -12.94 5.40
C LEU A 15 11.95 -13.68 5.64
N CYS A 16 11.96 -14.60 6.61
CA CYS A 16 10.76 -15.33 7.03
C CYS A 16 9.90 -14.45 7.96
N ARG A 17 9.07 -13.62 7.33
CA ARG A 17 8.03 -12.85 8.04
C ARG A 17 6.86 -13.75 8.46
N SER A 18 6.20 -13.30 9.52
CA SER A 18 4.92 -13.82 10.01
C SER A 18 4.15 -12.66 10.67
N ILE A 19 3.03 -12.94 11.32
CA ILE A 19 2.29 -11.94 12.09
C ILE A 19 3.06 -11.43 13.33
N THR A 20 4.10 -12.15 13.74
CA THR A 20 5.05 -11.78 14.80
C THR A 20 6.45 -12.27 14.41
N GLY A 21 7.48 -11.96 15.20
CA GLY A 21 8.77 -12.62 15.07
C GLY A 21 9.91 -11.75 14.49
N PRO A 22 11.14 -12.28 14.52
CA PRO A 22 12.34 -11.54 14.12
C PRO A 22 12.33 -11.11 12.66
N GLY A 23 11.79 -11.91 11.73
CA GLY A 23 11.74 -11.54 10.31
C GLY A 23 10.88 -10.30 10.03
N LEU A 24 9.81 -10.08 10.82
CA LEU A 24 9.03 -8.84 10.78
C LEU A 24 9.85 -7.66 11.32
N ARG A 25 10.48 -7.80 12.49
CA ARG A 25 11.32 -6.74 13.09
C ARG A 25 12.48 -6.33 12.19
N GLU A 26 13.21 -7.31 11.65
CA GLU A 26 14.31 -7.06 10.71
C GLU A 26 13.80 -6.34 9.45
N SER A 27 12.63 -6.73 8.93
CA SER A 27 12.03 -6.02 7.79
C SER A 27 11.72 -4.56 8.13
N LEU A 28 11.14 -4.29 9.32
CA LEU A 28 10.87 -2.92 9.79
C LEU A 28 12.16 -2.11 9.97
N GLU A 29 13.22 -2.72 10.49
CA GLU A 29 14.54 -2.08 10.62
C GLU A 29 15.11 -1.67 9.25
N MET A 30 14.95 -2.51 8.21
CA MET A 30 15.36 -2.15 6.85
C MET A 30 14.56 -0.97 6.28
N PHE A 31 13.26 -0.88 6.55
CA PHE A 31 12.47 0.32 6.20
C PHE A 31 12.91 1.54 7.02
N ALA A 32 13.32 1.35 8.28
CA ALA A 32 13.78 2.40 9.18
C ALA A 32 15.07 3.09 8.71
N GLU A 33 15.86 2.44 7.86
CA GLU A 33 17.05 3.02 7.22
C GLU A 33 16.71 4.22 6.31
N VAL A 34 15.48 4.28 5.77
CA VAL A 34 15.03 5.29 4.80
C VAL A 34 13.90 6.16 5.34
N MET A 35 12.92 5.53 6.00
CA MET A 35 11.74 6.17 6.58
C MET A 35 11.86 6.14 8.11
N PRO A 36 11.79 7.27 8.85
CA PRO A 36 12.06 7.32 10.29
C PRO A 36 10.92 6.69 11.10
N LEU A 37 10.89 5.36 11.11
CA LEU A 37 9.86 4.54 11.74
C LEU A 37 9.95 4.59 13.28
N GLN A 38 8.82 4.83 13.92
CA GLN A 38 8.58 4.50 15.32
C GLN A 38 8.01 3.08 15.39
N ILE A 39 8.81 2.13 15.86
CA ILE A 39 8.39 0.74 16.05
C ILE A 39 7.67 0.62 17.40
N HIS A 40 6.48 0.04 17.37
CA HIS A 40 5.66 -0.28 18.52
C HIS A 40 5.62 -1.80 18.72
N GLY A 41 5.50 -2.22 19.97
CA GLY A 41 5.24 -3.61 20.37
C GLY A 41 4.04 -3.67 21.30
N ILE A 42 3.21 -4.70 21.13
CA ILE A 42 2.18 -5.08 22.11
C ILE A 42 2.47 -6.52 22.54
N ALA A 43 2.60 -6.73 23.85
CA ALA A 43 3.01 -8.01 24.41
C ALA A 43 1.99 -9.13 24.15
N SER A 44 2.47 -10.36 23.98
CA SER A 44 1.62 -11.57 23.91
C SER A 44 0.67 -11.67 25.11
N GLY A 45 -0.54 -12.17 24.87
CA GLY A 45 -1.61 -12.25 25.87
C GLY A 45 -2.36 -10.94 26.11
N THR A 46 -1.89 -9.81 25.57
CA THR A 46 -2.60 -8.53 25.70
C THR A 46 -3.89 -8.53 24.87
N PRO A 47 -5.04 -8.18 25.45
CA PRO A 47 -6.27 -7.93 24.69
C PRO A 47 -6.14 -6.67 23.83
N VAL A 48 -6.50 -6.77 22.55
CA VAL A 48 -6.54 -5.67 21.58
C VAL A 48 -7.89 -5.69 20.88
N LEU A 49 -8.81 -4.87 21.36
CA LEU A 49 -10.24 -4.97 21.05
C LEU A 49 -10.76 -6.38 21.41
N ASP A 50 -11.38 -7.10 20.48
CA ASP A 50 -11.87 -8.47 20.68
C ASP A 50 -10.79 -9.55 20.46
N TRP A 51 -9.60 -9.15 20.01
CA TRP A 51 -8.50 -10.07 19.73
C TRP A 51 -7.53 -10.16 20.92
N THR A 52 -6.74 -11.22 20.97
CA THR A 52 -5.63 -11.35 21.91
C THR A 52 -4.34 -11.52 21.12
N VAL A 53 -3.30 -10.78 21.49
CA VAL A 53 -1.98 -10.91 20.85
C VAL A 53 -1.43 -12.33 21.08
N PRO A 54 -1.08 -13.09 20.03
CA PRO A 54 -0.59 -14.45 20.16
C PRO A 54 0.85 -14.48 20.70
N PRO A 55 1.35 -15.65 21.14
CA PRO A 55 2.77 -15.87 21.39
C PRO A 55 3.61 -15.52 20.17
N GLU A 56 4.80 -14.96 20.34
CA GLU A 56 5.71 -14.68 19.23
C GLU A 56 6.30 -15.97 18.65
N TRP A 57 6.44 -16.01 17.32
CA TRP A 57 6.96 -17.18 16.60
C TRP A 57 8.34 -16.93 15.99
N SER A 58 9.22 -17.92 16.07
CA SER A 58 10.50 -17.93 15.37
C SER A 58 10.86 -19.32 14.86
N VAL A 59 11.69 -19.36 13.81
CA VAL A 59 12.15 -20.59 13.16
C VAL A 59 13.66 -20.65 13.20
N GLN A 60 14.21 -21.75 13.72
CA GLN A 60 15.63 -22.04 13.62
C GLN A 60 15.93 -22.89 12.38
N SER A 61 15.14 -23.94 12.16
CA SER A 61 15.24 -24.83 10.99
C SER A 61 13.99 -25.68 10.87
N ALA A 62 13.67 -26.14 9.66
CA ALA A 62 12.71 -27.22 9.46
C ALA A 62 13.15 -28.11 8.30
N ARG A 63 13.30 -29.41 8.58
CA ARG A 63 13.74 -30.40 7.60
C ARG A 63 12.84 -31.62 7.61
N LEU A 64 12.54 -32.10 6.41
CA LEU A 64 11.96 -33.41 6.15
C LEU A 64 13.01 -34.29 5.48
N ILE A 65 13.38 -35.38 6.13
CA ILE A 65 14.40 -36.32 5.65
C ILE A 65 13.70 -37.62 5.25
N GLY A 66 13.99 -38.08 4.05
CA GLY A 66 13.41 -39.29 3.47
C GLY A 66 14.01 -40.59 4.02
N PRO A 67 13.44 -41.74 3.61
CA PRO A 67 13.83 -43.05 4.12
C PRO A 67 15.27 -43.45 3.81
N GLU A 68 15.88 -42.90 2.76
CA GLU A 68 17.26 -43.17 2.35
C GLU A 68 18.26 -42.14 2.92
N GLY A 69 17.78 -41.21 3.77
CA GLY A 69 18.59 -40.16 4.41
C GLY A 69 18.72 -38.88 3.58
N GLU A 70 18.04 -38.79 2.44
CA GLU A 70 17.99 -37.61 1.59
C GLU A 70 17.15 -36.49 2.21
N VAL A 71 17.55 -35.23 2.03
CA VAL A 71 16.70 -34.10 2.43
C VAL A 71 15.63 -33.90 1.38
N VAL A 72 14.39 -34.20 1.76
CA VAL A 72 13.21 -34.07 0.89
C VAL A 72 12.72 -32.63 0.90
N CYS A 73 12.73 -31.96 2.04
CA CYS A 73 12.25 -30.59 2.16
C CYS A 73 13.12 -29.84 3.16
N ASP A 74 13.65 -28.68 2.79
CA ASP A 74 14.42 -27.82 3.70
C ASP A 74 13.86 -26.39 3.67
N PHE A 75 13.50 -25.88 4.86
CA PHE A 75 13.14 -24.48 5.04
C PHE A 75 14.23 -23.52 4.59
N ALA A 76 15.50 -23.93 4.65
CA ALA A 76 16.63 -23.13 4.19
C ALA A 76 16.60 -22.87 2.67
N ASP A 77 15.95 -23.74 1.88
CA ASP A 77 15.83 -23.56 0.43
C ASP A 77 14.74 -22.52 0.08
N HIS A 78 13.61 -22.59 0.78
CA HIS A 78 12.51 -21.62 0.64
C HIS A 78 11.64 -21.62 1.89
N ASN A 79 11.43 -20.46 2.52
CA ASN A 79 10.72 -20.39 3.81
C ASN A 79 9.23 -20.79 3.73
N LEU A 80 8.61 -20.75 2.53
CA LEU A 80 7.28 -21.30 2.29
C LEU A 80 7.18 -22.81 2.48
N HIS A 81 8.30 -23.55 2.54
CA HIS A 81 8.28 -24.98 2.81
C HIS A 81 7.71 -25.35 4.18
N LEU A 82 7.66 -24.42 5.13
CA LEU A 82 7.09 -24.63 6.45
C LEU A 82 5.72 -23.95 6.53
N VAL A 83 4.71 -24.66 7.05
CA VAL A 83 3.43 -24.03 7.42
C VAL A 83 3.72 -22.91 8.41
N ASN A 84 3.39 -21.68 8.06
CA ASN A 84 3.71 -20.51 8.87
C ASN A 84 3.00 -20.62 10.24
N TYR A 85 3.72 -20.29 11.32
CA TYR A 85 3.31 -20.53 12.71
C TYR A 85 3.38 -21.99 13.21
N SER A 86 4.04 -22.90 12.49
CA SER A 86 4.18 -24.31 12.92
C SER A 86 4.72 -24.46 14.34
N CYS A 87 4.14 -25.37 15.12
CA CYS A 87 4.69 -25.87 16.38
C CYS A 87 5.97 -26.70 16.15
N PRO A 88 6.87 -26.79 17.14
CA PRO A 88 8.04 -27.65 17.03
C PRO A 88 7.62 -29.12 16.99
N PHE A 89 8.33 -29.93 16.20
CA PHE A 89 8.12 -31.37 16.13
C PHE A 89 9.43 -32.08 15.79
N GLN A 90 9.76 -33.11 16.54
CA GLN A 90 10.88 -34.01 16.26
C GLN A 90 10.39 -35.44 16.38
N GLY A 91 10.51 -36.20 15.30
CA GLY A 91 10.04 -37.57 15.30
C GLY A 91 10.23 -38.25 13.96
N LYS A 92 9.88 -39.53 13.95
CA LYS A 92 9.82 -40.34 12.75
C LYS A 92 8.41 -40.86 12.54
N MET A 93 8.00 -40.96 11.29
CA MET A 93 6.67 -41.47 10.92
C MET A 93 6.69 -42.09 9.52
N SER A 94 5.73 -42.96 9.26
CA SER A 94 5.48 -43.51 7.93
C SER A 94 5.02 -42.41 6.95
N LEU A 95 5.11 -42.68 5.64
CA LEU A 95 4.53 -41.77 4.64
C LEU A 95 3.02 -41.57 4.86
N GLU A 96 2.28 -42.64 5.19
CA GLU A 96 0.84 -42.58 5.47
C GLU A 96 0.51 -41.58 6.58
N GLU A 97 1.25 -41.64 7.70
CA GLU A 97 1.11 -40.72 8.82
C GLU A 97 1.58 -39.29 8.50
N LEU A 98 2.53 -39.14 7.57
CA LEU A 98 3.04 -37.84 7.15
C LEU A 98 2.08 -37.10 6.20
N GLN A 99 1.33 -37.80 5.35
CA GLN A 99 0.47 -37.18 4.33
C GLN A 99 -0.48 -36.08 4.84
N PRO A 100 -1.14 -36.20 6.01
CA PRO A 100 -1.98 -35.13 6.56
C PRO A 100 -1.24 -33.84 6.92
N HIS A 101 0.09 -33.91 7.11
CA HIS A 101 0.97 -32.78 7.41
C HIS A 101 1.62 -32.16 6.18
N LEU A 102 1.33 -32.68 4.99
CA LEU A 102 1.86 -32.18 3.72
C LEU A 102 0.78 -31.37 2.98
N HIS A 103 1.20 -30.23 2.44
CA HIS A 103 0.37 -29.34 1.63
C HIS A 103 0.98 -29.16 0.24
N SER A 104 0.16 -29.22 -0.80
CA SER A 104 0.58 -29.04 -2.20
C SER A 104 -0.61 -28.63 -3.07
N LEU A 105 -0.37 -28.04 -4.25
CA LEU A 105 -1.42 -27.61 -5.18
C LEU A 105 -1.41 -28.45 -6.47
N PRO A 106 -2.39 -29.33 -6.71
CA PRO A 106 -2.44 -30.13 -7.94
C PRO A 106 -2.49 -29.31 -9.23
N HIS A 107 -3.15 -28.14 -9.20
CA HIS A 107 -3.28 -27.26 -10.36
C HIS A 107 -2.03 -26.40 -10.62
N LEU A 108 -1.10 -26.31 -9.65
CA LEU A 108 0.19 -25.62 -9.77
C LEU A 108 1.31 -26.54 -9.30
N PRO A 109 1.66 -27.55 -10.11
CA PRO A 109 2.35 -28.71 -9.60
C PRO A 109 3.83 -28.47 -9.26
N ASP A 110 4.38 -27.34 -9.72
CA ASP A 110 5.76 -26.91 -9.47
C ASP A 110 5.87 -25.80 -8.41
N ALA A 111 4.74 -25.26 -7.90
CA ALA A 111 4.73 -24.18 -6.92
C ALA A 111 4.60 -24.70 -5.48
N ILE A 112 5.25 -24.02 -4.54
CA ILE A 112 5.12 -24.28 -3.09
C ILE A 112 3.94 -23.42 -2.58
N PRO A 113 2.87 -24.00 -2.00
CA PRO A 113 1.79 -23.20 -1.43
C PRO A 113 2.24 -22.50 -0.15
N TYR A 114 1.77 -21.27 0.04
CA TYR A 114 1.80 -20.61 1.33
C TYR A 114 0.61 -21.07 2.18
N VAL A 115 0.89 -21.65 3.35
CA VAL A 115 -0.10 -22.12 4.31
C VAL A 115 0.23 -21.57 5.69
N THR A 116 -0.80 -21.18 6.45
CA THR A 116 -0.65 -20.56 7.77
C THR A 116 -1.50 -21.30 8.80
N SER A 117 -1.10 -21.27 10.07
CA SER A 117 -1.91 -21.77 11.19
C SER A 117 -1.72 -20.93 12.45
N TYR A 118 -2.03 -19.63 12.37
CA TYR A 118 -1.76 -18.65 13.43
C TYR A 118 -2.46 -18.95 14.76
N TYR A 119 -3.74 -19.35 14.71
CA TYR A 119 -4.61 -19.38 15.89
C TYR A 119 -4.95 -20.80 16.36
N ASN A 120 -4.33 -21.81 15.75
CA ASN A 120 -4.56 -23.20 16.09
C ASN A 120 -3.23 -23.96 15.96
N PRO A 121 -2.79 -24.68 17.01
CA PRO A 121 -1.51 -25.37 17.00
C PRO A 121 -1.53 -26.48 15.94
N ARG A 122 -0.67 -26.33 14.94
CA ARG A 122 -0.41 -27.32 13.88
C ARG A 122 1.06 -27.27 13.50
N TRP A 123 1.51 -28.25 12.76
CA TRP A 123 2.77 -28.21 12.04
C TRP A 123 2.58 -28.91 10.69
N GLY A 124 3.39 -28.52 9.70
CA GLY A 124 3.36 -29.17 8.39
C GLY A 124 4.39 -28.62 7.43
N PHE A 125 4.56 -29.32 6.31
CA PHE A 125 5.40 -28.87 5.19
C PHE A 125 4.57 -28.59 3.95
N CYS A 126 5.01 -27.62 3.17
CA CYS A 126 4.48 -27.29 1.86
C CYS A 126 5.47 -27.72 0.79
N LEU A 127 4.99 -28.43 -0.22
CA LEU A 127 5.79 -29.03 -1.28
C LEU A 127 5.18 -28.70 -2.65
N PRO A 128 6.00 -28.58 -3.71
CA PRO A 128 5.51 -28.76 -5.07
C PRO A 128 4.74 -30.07 -5.18
N HIS A 129 3.60 -30.07 -5.86
CA HIS A 129 2.76 -31.26 -5.96
C HIS A 129 3.50 -32.43 -6.62
N ARG A 130 4.32 -32.18 -7.64
CA ARG A 130 5.12 -33.25 -8.27
C ARG A 130 6.05 -33.93 -7.27
N GLN A 131 6.66 -33.14 -6.39
CA GLN A 131 7.56 -33.65 -5.36
C GLN A 131 6.81 -34.48 -4.32
N ARG A 132 5.66 -34.00 -3.84
CA ARG A 132 4.79 -34.76 -2.92
C ARG A 132 4.36 -36.10 -3.52
N MET A 133 4.00 -36.13 -4.81
CA MET A 133 3.58 -37.35 -5.49
C MET A 133 4.73 -38.33 -5.76
N ALA A 134 5.98 -37.86 -5.72
CA ALA A 134 7.17 -38.68 -5.92
C ALA A 134 7.75 -39.26 -4.62
N LEU A 135 7.14 -38.95 -3.45
CA LEU A 135 7.55 -39.51 -2.17
C LEU A 135 7.41 -41.04 -2.17
N LYS A 136 8.45 -41.72 -1.70
CA LYS A 136 8.48 -43.18 -1.60
C LYS A 136 7.93 -43.63 -0.25
N GLU A 137 7.33 -44.81 -0.21
CA GLU A 137 6.98 -45.47 1.05
C GLU A 137 8.23 -45.69 1.92
N GLY A 138 8.09 -45.48 3.22
CA GLY A 138 9.17 -45.64 4.19
C GLY A 138 9.00 -44.75 5.42
N GLU A 139 10.02 -44.76 6.27
CA GLU A 139 10.10 -43.96 7.49
C GLU A 139 10.76 -42.60 7.20
N TYR A 140 10.05 -41.52 7.44
CA TYR A 140 10.54 -40.15 7.29
C TYR A 140 10.93 -39.59 8.65
N THR A 141 12.02 -38.81 8.69
CA THR A 141 12.40 -38.04 9.88
C THR A 141 11.97 -36.59 9.70
N VAL A 142 11.16 -36.10 10.63
CA VAL A 142 10.72 -34.71 10.71
C VAL A 142 11.50 -34.00 11.82
N ASP A 143 12.17 -32.90 11.49
CA ASP A 143 12.87 -32.02 12.45
C ASP A 143 12.44 -30.56 12.21
N ILE A 144 11.42 -30.12 12.95
CA ILE A 144 10.90 -28.75 12.97
C ILE A 144 11.33 -28.10 14.28
N ARG A 145 12.26 -27.16 14.19
CA ARG A 145 12.78 -26.37 15.31
C ARG A 145 12.24 -24.96 15.23
N THR A 146 11.02 -24.80 15.75
CA THR A 146 10.39 -23.49 15.94
C THR A 146 10.21 -23.21 17.43
N SER A 147 9.95 -21.96 17.77
CA SER A 147 9.64 -21.56 19.14
C SER A 147 8.42 -20.64 19.14
N HIS A 148 7.54 -20.88 20.12
CA HIS A 148 6.46 -19.98 20.52
C HIS A 148 6.78 -19.48 21.92
N TYR A 149 6.88 -18.18 22.11
CA TYR A 149 7.28 -17.59 23.39
C TYR A 149 6.53 -16.28 23.66
N ASP A 150 6.55 -15.84 24.92
CA ASP A 150 6.01 -14.54 25.28
C ASP A 150 6.89 -13.45 24.66
N GLY A 151 6.36 -12.79 23.63
CA GLY A 151 7.03 -11.75 22.88
C GLY A 151 6.05 -10.65 22.54
N GLU A 152 6.03 -10.20 21.29
CA GLU A 152 5.15 -9.11 20.88
C GLU A 152 4.69 -9.19 19.42
N VAL A 153 3.56 -8.54 19.15
CA VAL A 153 3.21 -8.11 17.79
C VAL A 153 3.78 -6.72 17.55
N ASN A 154 4.55 -6.58 16.48
CA ASN A 154 5.14 -5.30 16.10
C ASN A 154 4.36 -4.63 14.97
N PHE A 155 4.26 -3.31 15.04
CA PHE A 155 3.86 -2.46 13.93
C PHE A 155 4.67 -1.16 14.01
N ALA A 156 4.83 -0.47 12.90
CA ALA A 156 5.61 0.75 12.85
C ALA A 156 4.81 1.90 12.24
N THR A 157 4.97 3.09 12.82
CA THR A 157 4.38 4.32 12.32
C THR A 157 5.47 5.28 11.85
N CYS A 158 5.16 6.12 10.87
CA CYS A 158 5.97 7.29 10.55
C CYS A 158 5.05 8.45 10.25
N GLU A 159 5.23 9.56 10.95
CA GLU A 159 4.47 10.78 10.73
C GLU A 159 5.27 11.73 9.82
N LEU A 160 4.60 12.28 8.82
CA LEU A 160 5.10 13.36 7.99
C LEU A 160 4.19 14.57 8.20
N PRO A 161 4.61 15.55 9.03
CA PRO A 161 3.77 16.69 9.39
C PRO A 161 3.37 17.55 8.18
N GLY A 162 2.11 17.95 8.18
CA GLY A 162 1.56 19.01 7.34
C GLY A 162 1.27 20.28 8.13
N ASP A 163 0.55 21.21 7.52
CA ASP A 163 0.09 22.46 8.16
C ASP A 163 -1.12 22.24 9.09
N SER A 164 -1.84 21.13 8.92
CA SER A 164 -2.97 20.67 9.72
C SER A 164 -2.62 19.43 10.54
N ASP A 165 -3.28 19.25 11.68
CA ASP A 165 -3.22 18.00 12.47
C ASP A 165 -4.25 16.94 12.02
N GLU A 166 -5.02 17.25 10.96
CA GLU A 166 -5.84 16.28 10.25
C GLU A 166 -4.96 15.27 9.49
N VAL A 167 -5.40 14.01 9.49
CA VAL A 167 -4.56 12.87 9.13
C VAL A 167 -5.02 12.20 7.84
N VAL A 168 -4.06 11.86 6.98
CA VAL A 168 -4.22 10.88 5.90
C VAL A 168 -3.41 9.62 6.25
N LEU A 169 -4.10 8.49 6.41
CA LEU A 169 -3.47 7.21 6.74
C LEU A 169 -3.02 6.48 5.47
N ILE A 170 -1.74 6.15 5.34
CA ILE A 170 -1.23 5.28 4.27
C ILE A 170 -0.65 4.03 4.92
N SER A 171 -1.28 2.88 4.70
CA SER A 171 -0.89 1.62 5.34
C SER A 171 -0.57 0.51 4.35
N SER A 172 0.32 -0.39 4.74
CA SER A 172 0.53 -1.66 4.05
C SER A 172 0.92 -2.74 5.07
N TYR A 173 0.81 -4.01 4.67
CA TYR A 173 1.10 -5.12 5.56
C TYR A 173 2.38 -5.88 5.22
N LEU A 174 3.09 -6.31 6.26
CA LEU A 174 4.45 -6.85 6.19
C LEU A 174 4.58 -8.20 6.93
N CYS A 175 3.53 -9.02 6.93
CA CYS A 175 3.52 -10.34 7.57
C CYS A 175 3.84 -11.51 6.63
N HIS A 176 3.72 -11.32 5.31
CA HIS A 176 3.90 -12.39 4.32
C HIS A 176 5.40 -12.66 4.11
N PRO A 177 5.87 -13.92 4.11
CA PRO A 177 7.29 -14.29 3.97
C PRO A 177 7.80 -14.10 2.52
N SER A 178 8.50 -15.07 1.91
CA SER A 178 9.09 -14.93 0.56
C SER A 178 8.04 -15.00 -0.55
N MET A 179 7.24 -13.94 -0.68
CA MET A 179 6.32 -13.69 -1.79
C MET A 179 6.38 -12.20 -2.17
N ALA A 180 6.25 -11.92 -3.46
CA ALA A 180 6.61 -10.64 -4.03
C ALA A 180 5.42 -9.67 -4.14
N ASN A 181 4.46 -9.96 -5.02
CA ASN A 181 3.31 -9.10 -5.23
C ASN A 181 2.43 -9.07 -3.97
N ASN A 182 2.17 -10.22 -3.37
CA ASN A 182 1.55 -10.36 -2.05
C ASN A 182 2.57 -10.91 -1.03
N GLU A 183 3.32 -10.08 -0.30
CA GLU A 183 3.03 -8.65 -0.09
C GLU A 183 4.29 -7.81 0.15
N LEU A 184 5.32 -7.92 -0.69
CA LEU A 184 6.38 -6.90 -0.71
C LEU A 184 6.05 -5.71 -1.60
N SER A 185 5.16 -5.87 -2.59
CA SER A 185 4.78 -4.77 -3.48
C SER A 185 4.14 -3.59 -2.74
N GLY A 186 3.20 -3.84 -1.81
CA GLY A 186 2.56 -2.82 -0.99
C GLY A 186 3.55 -2.04 -0.12
N PRO A 187 4.36 -2.69 0.74
CA PRO A 187 5.35 -2.02 1.58
C PRO A 187 6.42 -1.25 0.81
N LEU A 188 6.89 -1.79 -0.32
CA LEU A 188 7.84 -1.07 -1.19
C LEU A 188 7.19 0.16 -1.84
N GLY A 189 5.94 0.04 -2.30
CA GLY A 189 5.17 1.17 -2.81
C GLY A 189 4.88 2.22 -1.75
N LEU A 190 4.60 1.80 -0.51
CA LEU A 190 4.44 2.69 0.65
C LEU A 190 5.68 3.55 0.88
N LEU A 191 6.88 2.94 0.83
CA LEU A 191 8.14 3.67 0.96
C LEU A 191 8.32 4.68 -0.18
N ARG A 192 8.04 4.30 -1.42
CA ARG A 192 8.12 5.21 -2.57
C ARG A 192 7.13 6.37 -2.43
N MET A 193 5.90 6.12 -1.98
CA MET A 193 4.93 7.18 -1.68
C MET A 193 5.43 8.12 -0.58
N TYR A 194 6.03 7.59 0.49
CA TYR A 194 6.67 8.40 1.53
C TYR A 194 7.74 9.34 0.95
N GLU A 195 8.62 8.83 0.08
CA GLU A 195 9.67 9.66 -0.53
C GLU A 195 9.11 10.79 -1.40
N HIS A 196 8.04 10.53 -2.16
CA HIS A 196 7.36 11.56 -2.96
C HIS A 196 6.70 12.62 -2.08
N LEU A 197 5.90 12.20 -1.10
CA LEU A 197 5.17 13.12 -0.24
C LEU A 197 6.12 13.95 0.64
N LYS A 198 7.23 13.36 1.09
CA LYS A 198 8.31 14.07 1.81
C LYS A 198 8.99 15.12 0.94
N ALA A 199 9.09 14.90 -0.37
CA ALA A 199 9.73 15.83 -1.29
C ALA A 199 8.86 17.05 -1.63
N LEU A 200 7.57 17.04 -1.27
CA LEU A 200 6.70 18.18 -1.47
C LEU A 200 7.17 19.39 -0.63
N PRO A 201 7.11 20.61 -1.17
CA PRO A 201 7.49 21.80 -0.41
C PRO A 201 6.57 22.05 0.79
N GLN A 202 5.31 21.66 0.67
CA GLN A 202 4.26 21.87 1.65
C GLN A 202 3.24 20.73 1.56
N ARG A 203 2.59 20.40 2.68
CA ARG A 203 1.47 19.47 2.78
C ARG A 203 0.40 20.10 3.66
N ASN A 204 -0.86 20.02 3.27
CA ASN A 204 -1.97 20.42 4.12
C ASN A 204 -2.15 19.39 5.24
N TYR A 205 -2.36 18.13 4.88
CA TYR A 205 -2.57 17.06 5.85
C TYR A 205 -1.26 16.53 6.44
N THR A 206 -1.37 16.03 7.67
CA THR A 206 -0.34 15.18 8.26
C THR A 206 -0.49 13.76 7.72
N TYR A 207 0.54 13.23 7.07
CA TYR A 207 0.52 11.86 6.56
C TYR A 207 1.04 10.89 7.62
N LEU A 208 0.19 9.92 8.00
CA LEU A 208 0.55 8.86 8.92
C LEU A 208 0.77 7.57 8.12
N PHE A 209 2.02 7.12 8.07
CA PHE A 209 2.38 5.85 7.44
C PHE A 209 2.32 4.73 8.47
N LEU A 210 1.78 3.57 8.08
CA LEU A 210 1.66 2.38 8.93
C LEU A 210 2.16 1.13 8.20
N LEU A 211 3.16 0.46 8.77
CA LEU A 211 3.56 -0.89 8.38
C LEU A 211 3.21 -1.85 9.52
N CYS A 212 2.39 -2.85 9.25
CA CYS A 212 1.91 -3.77 10.29
C CYS A 212 1.69 -5.19 9.75
N PRO A 213 1.54 -6.21 10.58
CA PRO A 213 1.05 -7.50 10.12
C PRO A 213 -0.46 -7.40 9.79
N GLU A 214 -0.88 -8.01 8.68
CA GLU A 214 -2.27 -7.94 8.22
C GLU A 214 -3.24 -8.44 9.31
N THR A 215 -4.36 -7.74 9.44
CA THR A 215 -5.44 -7.94 10.41
C THR A 215 -5.04 -7.68 11.85
N LEU A 216 -4.16 -8.50 12.43
CA LEU A 216 -3.83 -8.36 13.85
C LEU A 216 -3.07 -7.06 14.14
N GLY A 217 -2.17 -6.67 13.24
CA GLY A 217 -1.37 -5.45 13.38
C GLY A 217 -2.18 -4.17 13.25
N SER A 218 -3.13 -4.13 12.30
CA SER A 218 -4.06 -3.01 12.15
C SER A 218 -5.04 -2.93 13.31
N ILE A 219 -5.51 -4.07 13.85
CA ILE A 219 -6.32 -4.13 15.08
C ILE A 219 -5.53 -3.65 16.30
N ALA A 220 -4.27 -4.09 16.45
CA ALA A 220 -3.36 -3.64 17.49
C ALA A 220 -3.14 -2.12 17.41
N PHE A 221 -2.87 -1.60 16.22
CA PHE A 221 -2.77 -0.15 15.97
C PHE A 221 -4.06 0.59 16.36
N LEU A 222 -5.22 0.12 15.90
CA LEU A 222 -6.51 0.74 16.21
C LEU A 222 -6.86 0.68 17.70
N SER A 223 -6.50 -0.39 18.40
CA SER A 223 -6.71 -0.50 19.84
C SER A 223 -5.97 0.58 20.64
N ARG A 224 -4.84 1.06 20.10
CA ARG A 224 -3.97 2.04 20.75
C ARG A 224 -4.22 3.48 20.28
N PHE A 225 -4.47 3.66 18.98
CA PHE A 225 -4.51 4.99 18.34
C PHE A 225 -5.86 5.32 17.72
N GLY A 226 -6.77 4.35 17.59
CA GLY A 226 -8.00 4.52 16.82
C GLY A 226 -8.92 5.60 17.38
N GLN A 227 -9.06 5.71 18.71
CA GLN A 227 -9.91 6.74 19.31
C GLN A 227 -9.36 8.16 19.06
N ASP A 228 -8.05 8.35 19.23
CA ASP A 228 -7.39 9.64 19.01
C ASP A 228 -7.43 10.06 17.52
N LEU A 229 -7.32 9.09 16.61
CA LEU A 229 -7.37 9.33 15.17
C LEU A 229 -8.77 9.60 14.64
N ALA A 230 -9.83 9.15 15.33
CA ALA A 230 -11.19 9.19 14.80
C ALA A 230 -11.67 10.59 14.43
N GLN A 231 -11.21 11.62 15.15
CA GLN A 231 -11.56 13.01 14.88
C GLN A 231 -10.66 13.68 13.82
N LYS A 232 -9.49 13.09 13.55
CA LYS A 232 -8.45 13.66 12.72
C LYS A 232 -8.41 13.08 11.32
N ILE A 233 -8.76 11.82 11.16
CA ILE A 233 -8.63 11.12 9.88
C ILE A 233 -9.61 11.70 8.83
N ARG A 234 -9.08 12.07 7.66
CA ARG A 234 -9.85 12.61 6.53
C ARG A 234 -9.87 11.70 5.31
N GLY A 235 -8.86 10.86 5.18
CA GLY A 235 -8.75 9.86 4.12
C GLY A 235 -7.71 8.80 4.45
N GLY A 236 -7.63 7.77 3.62
CA GLY A 236 -6.51 6.85 3.67
C GLY A 236 -6.46 5.81 2.57
N LEU A 237 -5.30 5.20 2.42
CA LEU A 237 -4.99 4.15 1.45
C LEU A 237 -4.39 2.93 2.14
N VAL A 238 -5.02 1.77 1.94
CA VAL A 238 -4.34 0.47 2.11
C VAL A 238 -3.67 0.13 0.79
N LEU A 239 -2.37 -0.14 0.81
CA LEU A 239 -1.58 -0.50 -0.36
C LEU A 239 -1.31 -2.00 -0.36
N THR A 240 -1.72 -2.69 -1.42
CA THR A 240 -1.47 -4.12 -1.59
C THR A 240 -1.37 -4.49 -3.06
N CYS A 241 -0.56 -5.49 -3.41
CA CYS A 241 -0.52 -6.05 -4.76
C CYS A 241 -0.35 -4.98 -5.87
N LEU A 242 0.59 -4.04 -5.68
CA LEU A 242 0.84 -2.90 -6.57
C LEU A 242 1.60 -3.26 -7.85
N GLY A 243 2.15 -4.47 -7.91
CA GLY A 243 2.85 -5.01 -9.06
C GLY A 243 1.97 -5.92 -9.94
N GLY A 244 2.64 -6.75 -10.74
CA GLY A 244 2.02 -7.74 -11.59
C GLY A 244 1.72 -7.22 -13.00
N HIS A 245 0.94 -8.02 -13.73
CA HIS A 245 0.75 -7.90 -15.18
C HIS A 245 -0.45 -7.04 -15.59
N ARG A 246 -1.32 -6.62 -14.66
CA ARG A 246 -2.47 -5.76 -14.97
C ARG A 246 -2.00 -4.35 -15.33
N ASP A 247 -2.63 -3.76 -16.36
CA ASP A 247 -2.29 -2.42 -16.83
C ASP A 247 -2.87 -1.32 -15.93
N SER A 248 -4.07 -1.55 -15.38
CA SER A 248 -4.81 -0.63 -14.52
C SER A 248 -4.50 -0.81 -13.04
N LEU A 249 -4.65 0.29 -12.29
CA LEU A 249 -4.83 0.25 -10.84
C LEU A 249 -6.33 0.10 -10.52
N SER A 250 -6.63 -0.38 -9.32
CA SER A 250 -8.00 -0.47 -8.82
C SER A 250 -8.10 0.16 -7.44
N PHE A 251 -9.18 0.90 -7.22
CA PHE A 251 -9.58 1.38 -5.90
C PHE A 251 -10.72 0.52 -5.38
N LYS A 252 -10.51 -0.15 -4.24
CA LYS A 252 -11.62 -0.70 -3.45
C LYS A 252 -12.12 0.39 -2.53
N MET A 253 -13.37 0.79 -2.72
CA MET A 253 -14.01 1.92 -2.03
C MET A 253 -14.16 1.67 -0.53
N SER A 254 -14.40 2.72 0.24
CA SER A 254 -14.59 2.63 1.69
C SER A 254 -15.98 2.08 2.03
N ARG A 255 -16.18 1.70 3.31
CA ARG A 255 -17.52 1.34 3.80
C ARG A 255 -18.53 2.48 3.64
N ARG A 256 -18.10 3.74 3.76
CA ARG A 256 -18.99 4.90 3.66
C ARG A 256 -19.59 5.02 2.26
N ASP A 257 -18.79 4.79 1.22
CA ASP A 257 -19.27 4.72 -0.17
C ASP A 257 -20.28 3.57 -0.37
N TRP A 258 -20.04 2.41 0.23
CA TRP A 258 -21.00 1.29 0.18
C TRP A 258 -22.34 1.59 0.89
N LEU A 259 -22.35 2.51 1.84
CA LEU A 259 -23.57 3.01 2.49
C LEU A 259 -24.18 4.23 1.80
N GLU A 260 -23.73 4.57 0.59
CA GLU A 260 -24.20 5.72 -0.18
C GLU A 260 -23.89 7.08 0.47
N GLU A 261 -22.88 7.12 1.35
CA GLU A 261 -22.37 8.33 2.01
C GLU A 261 -20.88 8.54 1.71
N PRO A 262 -20.46 8.65 0.43
CA PRO A 262 -19.06 8.65 0.05
C PRO A 262 -18.29 9.81 0.68
N SER A 263 -17.10 9.50 1.20
CA SER A 263 -16.16 10.51 1.69
C SER A 263 -15.46 11.25 0.55
N SER A 264 -14.69 12.31 0.85
CA SER A 264 -13.93 13.04 -0.17
C SER A 264 -12.95 12.15 -0.94
N ILE A 265 -12.27 11.21 -0.26
CA ILE A 265 -11.35 10.29 -0.93
C ILE A 265 -12.08 9.29 -1.83
N ASP A 266 -13.30 8.86 -1.46
CA ASP A 266 -14.14 8.01 -2.32
C ASP A 266 -14.55 8.78 -3.59
N ARG A 267 -15.00 10.03 -3.44
CA ARG A 267 -15.35 10.90 -4.57
C ARG A 267 -14.15 11.12 -5.50
N LEU A 268 -12.96 11.36 -4.92
CA LEU A 268 -11.74 11.54 -5.71
C LEU A 268 -11.36 10.26 -6.47
N ALA A 269 -11.45 9.09 -5.85
CA ALA A 269 -11.17 7.82 -6.52
C ALA A 269 -12.11 7.57 -7.70
N ARG A 270 -13.42 7.82 -7.53
CA ARG A 270 -14.40 7.77 -8.63
C ARG A 270 -14.05 8.75 -9.74
N ARG A 271 -13.68 9.98 -9.39
CA ARG A 271 -13.29 11.00 -10.36
C ARG A 271 -12.09 10.58 -11.20
N PHE A 272 -11.08 9.95 -10.58
CA PHE A 272 -9.93 9.41 -11.31
C PHE A 272 -10.34 8.28 -12.26
N ALA A 273 -11.21 7.36 -11.83
CA ALA A 273 -11.74 6.30 -12.69
C ALA A 273 -12.61 6.83 -13.85
N GLU A 274 -13.38 7.89 -13.64
CA GLU A 274 -14.16 8.54 -14.69
C GLU A 274 -13.28 9.30 -15.68
N THR A 275 -12.23 9.96 -15.20
CA THR A 275 -11.31 10.76 -16.01
C THR A 275 -10.35 9.88 -16.81
N TYR A 276 -9.93 8.75 -16.21
CA TYR A 276 -8.93 7.83 -16.74
C TYR A 276 -9.42 6.37 -16.69
N PRO A 277 -10.49 6.02 -17.42
CA PRO A 277 -11.13 4.70 -17.33
C PRO A 277 -10.23 3.54 -17.75
N ASP A 278 -9.21 3.80 -18.56
CA ASP A 278 -8.22 2.79 -18.99
C ASP A 278 -7.09 2.58 -17.94
N GLN A 279 -7.01 3.44 -16.92
CA GLN A 279 -5.96 3.41 -15.90
C GLN A 279 -6.47 3.04 -14.51
N PHE A 280 -7.74 3.32 -14.20
CA PHE A 280 -8.31 3.05 -12.88
C PHE A 280 -9.64 2.30 -12.97
N GLU A 281 -9.77 1.30 -12.12
CA GLU A 281 -10.99 0.54 -11.91
C GLU A 281 -11.55 0.76 -10.50
N ILE A 282 -12.88 0.68 -10.35
CA ILE A 282 -13.53 0.76 -9.05
C ILE A 282 -14.00 -0.63 -8.62
N ARG A 283 -13.64 -1.03 -7.40
CA ARG A 283 -14.15 -2.22 -6.72
C ARG A 283 -15.04 -1.78 -5.55
N PRO A 284 -16.26 -2.34 -5.41
CA PRO A 284 -17.11 -2.01 -4.27
C PRO A 284 -16.46 -2.49 -2.96
N PHE A 285 -16.74 -1.78 -1.86
CA PHE A 285 -16.38 -2.27 -0.55
C PHE A 285 -17.06 -3.61 -0.27
N THR A 286 -16.34 -4.49 0.43
CA THR A 286 -16.91 -5.67 1.05
C THR A 286 -16.09 -6.00 2.29
N PRO A 287 -16.72 -6.37 3.42
CA PRO A 287 -16.00 -6.86 4.59
C PRO A 287 -15.61 -8.35 4.47
N THR A 288 -16.10 -9.07 3.45
CA THR A 288 -15.94 -10.53 3.34
C THR A 288 -14.63 -10.98 2.69
N SER A 289 -13.93 -10.07 2.01
CA SER A 289 -12.64 -10.33 1.37
C SER A 289 -11.82 -9.05 1.32
N GLY A 290 -10.51 -9.17 1.19
CA GLY A 290 -9.57 -8.05 1.20
C GLY A 290 -8.69 -8.04 2.42
N SER A 291 -8.27 -6.85 2.82
CA SER A 291 -7.17 -6.65 3.75
C SER A 291 -7.59 -5.74 4.91
N ASP A 292 -6.68 -4.88 5.38
CA ASP A 292 -6.83 -4.04 6.56
C ASP A 292 -7.88 -2.93 6.42
N GLU A 293 -8.34 -2.61 5.20
CA GLU A 293 -9.40 -1.62 4.99
C GLU A 293 -10.67 -2.01 5.75
N ARG A 294 -10.91 -3.32 5.95
CA ARG A 294 -12.06 -3.81 6.74
C ARG A 294 -11.95 -3.47 8.24
N GLN A 295 -10.73 -3.32 8.77
CA GLN A 295 -10.52 -2.94 10.17
C GLN A 295 -10.72 -1.44 10.35
N PHE A 296 -10.09 -0.63 9.50
CA PHE A 296 -10.25 0.83 9.50
C PHE A 296 -11.70 1.25 9.23
N CYS A 297 -12.38 0.53 8.32
CA CYS A 297 -13.78 0.75 7.99
C CYS A 297 -14.77 0.01 8.90
N SER A 298 -14.31 -0.66 9.97
CA SER A 298 -15.23 -1.38 10.87
C SER A 298 -16.26 -0.42 11.49
N PRO A 299 -17.46 -0.88 11.88
CA PRO A 299 -18.56 0.02 12.26
C PRO A 299 -18.23 1.02 13.38
N GLY A 300 -17.36 0.67 14.32
CA GLY A 300 -16.97 1.53 15.43
C GLY A 300 -15.97 2.63 15.07
N PHE A 301 -15.16 2.44 14.02
CA PHE A 301 -14.21 3.43 13.54
C PHE A 301 -14.73 4.15 12.29
N ASN A 302 -15.23 3.39 11.32
CA ASN A 302 -15.82 3.86 10.07
C ASN A 302 -14.94 4.92 9.37
N PHE A 303 -13.62 4.71 9.37
CA PHE A 303 -12.68 5.65 8.77
C PHE A 303 -12.83 5.67 7.23
N PRO A 304 -12.61 6.83 6.58
CA PRO A 304 -12.66 6.95 5.12
C PRO A 304 -11.39 6.39 4.48
N VAL A 305 -11.19 5.07 4.56
CA VAL A 305 -10.00 4.40 4.02
C VAL A 305 -10.41 3.53 2.84
N ILE A 306 -9.79 3.79 1.69
CA ILE A 306 -9.91 2.98 0.48
C ILE A 306 -8.66 2.08 0.35
N GLN A 307 -8.68 1.12 -0.56
CA GLN A 307 -7.52 0.28 -0.86
C GLN A 307 -7.10 0.49 -2.31
N ALA A 308 -5.80 0.53 -2.60
CA ALA A 308 -5.25 0.53 -3.97
C ALA A 308 -4.48 -0.78 -4.28
N ALA A 309 -4.73 -1.36 -5.47
CA ALA A 309 -4.06 -2.56 -5.96
C ALA A 309 -4.02 -2.60 -7.49
N ARG A 310 -2.95 -3.18 -8.08
CA ARG A 310 -2.81 -3.42 -9.53
C ARG A 310 -3.31 -4.83 -9.89
N THR A 311 -2.57 -5.85 -9.48
CA THR A 311 -2.94 -7.26 -9.73
C THR A 311 -3.52 -7.85 -8.45
N VAL A 312 -4.82 -7.62 -8.24
CA VAL A 312 -5.56 -7.90 -7.00
C VAL A 312 -5.34 -9.35 -6.49
N TYR A 313 -5.11 -9.49 -5.18
CA TYR A 313 -5.04 -10.77 -4.46
C TYR A 313 -6.18 -11.73 -4.84
N GLY A 314 -5.88 -13.02 -4.95
CA GLY A 314 -6.85 -14.04 -5.35
C GLY A 314 -7.34 -13.97 -6.81
N GLN A 315 -6.84 -13.04 -7.63
CA GLN A 315 -7.20 -12.91 -9.05
C GLN A 315 -6.05 -13.25 -10.03
N PHE A 316 -4.92 -13.73 -9.50
CA PHE A 316 -3.81 -14.26 -10.28
C PHE A 316 -3.42 -15.63 -9.74
N VAL A 317 -2.90 -16.47 -10.63
CA VAL A 317 -2.72 -17.92 -10.36
C VAL A 317 -1.61 -18.16 -9.34
N GLU A 318 -0.59 -17.31 -9.33
CA GLU A 318 0.59 -17.41 -8.48
C GLU A 318 0.34 -16.97 -7.04
N TYR A 319 -0.80 -16.34 -6.76
CA TYR A 319 -1.16 -15.81 -5.44
C TYR A 319 -1.04 -16.88 -4.34
N HIS A 320 -0.40 -16.51 -3.22
CA HIS A 320 -0.10 -17.42 -2.10
C HIS A 320 0.73 -18.65 -2.50
N THR A 321 1.69 -18.48 -3.42
CA THR A 321 2.64 -19.54 -3.77
C THR A 321 4.04 -18.98 -3.99
N SER A 322 5.04 -19.86 -4.07
CA SER A 322 6.41 -19.48 -4.46
C SER A 322 6.53 -18.94 -5.89
N ALA A 323 5.50 -19.05 -6.72
CA ALA A 323 5.48 -18.43 -8.04
C ALA A 323 5.18 -16.92 -7.98
N ASP A 324 4.74 -16.39 -6.83
CA ASP A 324 4.64 -14.96 -6.59
C ASP A 324 6.03 -14.37 -6.31
N ASP A 325 6.79 -14.17 -7.38
CA ASP A 325 8.20 -13.77 -7.36
C ASP A 325 8.44 -12.37 -7.94
N LYS A 326 9.71 -11.91 -7.87
CA LYS A 326 10.12 -10.60 -8.40
C LYS A 326 9.78 -10.40 -9.87
N ARG A 327 9.81 -11.48 -10.67
CA ARG A 327 9.57 -11.44 -12.12
C ARG A 327 8.11 -11.21 -12.42
N LEU A 328 7.21 -11.87 -11.68
CA LEU A 328 5.78 -11.61 -11.73
C LEU A 328 5.47 -10.18 -11.26
N MET A 329 5.98 -9.81 -10.08
CA MET A 329 5.67 -8.53 -9.44
C MET A 329 6.14 -7.33 -10.28
N ARG A 330 7.34 -7.40 -10.88
CA ARG A 330 7.96 -6.32 -11.67
C ARG A 330 8.13 -5.03 -10.87
N ILE A 331 9.35 -4.77 -10.37
CA ILE A 331 9.65 -3.60 -9.53
C ILE A 331 9.21 -2.28 -10.21
N GLU A 332 9.38 -2.16 -11.52
CA GLU A 332 8.99 -0.96 -12.26
C GLU A 332 7.48 -0.69 -12.22
N GLN A 333 6.65 -1.74 -12.08
CA GLN A 333 5.20 -1.58 -11.94
C GLN A 333 4.81 -1.12 -10.55
N VAL A 334 5.53 -1.56 -9.52
CA VAL A 334 5.38 -1.07 -8.14
C VAL A 334 5.75 0.41 -8.07
N GLU A 335 6.86 0.81 -8.69
CA GLU A 335 7.27 2.22 -8.76
C GLU A 335 6.22 3.07 -9.48
N ARG A 336 5.76 2.66 -10.67
CA ARG A 336 4.72 3.38 -11.41
C ARG A 336 3.42 3.50 -10.61
N ALA A 337 3.00 2.41 -9.96
CA ALA A 337 1.81 2.43 -9.11
C ALA A 337 1.96 3.43 -7.96
N ALA A 338 3.09 3.40 -7.25
CA ALA A 338 3.36 4.30 -6.14
C ALA A 338 3.47 5.77 -6.58
N ASP A 339 4.11 6.04 -7.72
CA ASP A 339 4.22 7.39 -8.29
C ASP A 339 2.82 7.95 -8.63
N THR A 340 1.98 7.15 -9.30
CA THR A 340 0.58 7.53 -9.61
C THR A 340 -0.25 7.72 -8.35
N LEU A 341 -0.11 6.86 -7.34
CA LEU A 341 -0.84 6.99 -6.07
C LEU A 341 -0.35 8.18 -5.23
N ALA A 342 0.94 8.54 -5.33
CA ALA A 342 1.47 9.74 -4.70
C ALA A 342 0.91 11.02 -5.35
N GLU A 343 0.71 11.04 -6.66
CA GLU A 343 0.04 12.14 -7.36
C GLU A 343 -1.46 12.22 -6.98
N PHE A 344 -2.14 11.08 -6.89
CA PHE A 344 -3.51 11.00 -6.35
C PHE A 344 -3.60 11.60 -4.93
N MET A 345 -2.63 11.30 -4.07
CA MET A 345 -2.54 11.87 -2.72
C MET A 345 -2.16 13.35 -2.71
N GLN A 346 -1.37 13.83 -3.67
CA GLN A 346 -1.13 15.27 -3.84
C GLN A 346 -2.39 16.02 -4.22
N VAL A 347 -3.25 15.45 -5.06
CA VAL A 347 -4.58 16.04 -5.35
C VAL A 347 -5.44 16.03 -4.09
N PHE A 348 -5.47 14.91 -3.36
CA PHE A 348 -6.24 14.79 -2.14
C PHE A 348 -5.79 15.79 -1.06
N ASP A 349 -4.52 16.19 -1.04
CA ASP A 349 -3.99 17.20 -0.11
C ASP A 349 -4.62 18.60 -0.28
N TYR A 350 -5.26 18.87 -1.42
CA TYR A 350 -6.06 20.09 -1.64
C TYR A 350 -7.53 19.93 -1.22
N ASP A 351 -7.95 18.77 -0.71
CA ASP A 351 -9.32 18.57 -0.23
C ASP A 351 -9.62 19.54 0.92
N GLY A 352 -10.79 20.17 0.90
CA GLY A 352 -11.18 21.18 1.88
C GLY A 352 -10.49 22.55 1.73
N LEU A 353 -9.64 22.75 0.71
CA LEU A 353 -8.99 24.04 0.44
C LEU A 353 -9.61 24.76 -0.76
N ASN A 354 -9.93 26.05 -0.58
CA ASN A 354 -10.35 26.93 -1.64
C ASN A 354 -9.15 27.67 -2.27
N LEU A 355 -9.19 27.82 -3.59
CA LEU A 355 -8.16 28.50 -4.38
C LEU A 355 -8.54 29.97 -4.58
N HIS A 356 -7.65 30.89 -4.21
CA HIS A 356 -7.84 32.34 -4.34
C HIS A 356 -6.80 32.97 -5.26
N ASN A 357 -7.25 33.61 -6.33
CA ASN A 357 -6.43 34.47 -7.16
C ASN A 357 -6.16 35.79 -6.42
N ARG A 358 -4.88 36.09 -6.14
CA ARG A 358 -4.44 37.33 -5.48
C ARG A 358 -4.52 38.57 -6.39
N GLN A 359 -4.80 38.37 -7.67
CA GLN A 359 -4.93 39.42 -8.69
C GLN A 359 -6.29 39.33 -9.40
N PRO A 360 -7.42 39.52 -8.70
CA PRO A 360 -8.76 39.24 -9.25
C PRO A 360 -9.30 40.34 -10.16
N TYR A 361 -8.68 41.52 -10.20
CA TYR A 361 -9.17 42.67 -10.97
C TYR A 361 -8.46 42.80 -12.32
N GLY A 362 -9.09 42.28 -13.37
CA GLY A 362 -8.51 42.21 -14.72
C GLY A 362 -7.58 41.01 -14.90
N GLU A 363 -7.04 40.82 -16.11
CA GLU A 363 -6.05 39.74 -16.33
C GLU A 363 -4.66 40.16 -15.81
N PRO A 364 -3.96 39.29 -15.06
CA PRO A 364 -2.62 39.59 -14.61
C PRO A 364 -1.64 39.59 -15.78
N GLN A 365 -0.64 40.48 -15.74
CA GLN A 365 0.39 40.56 -16.77
C GLN A 365 1.39 39.39 -16.66
N LEU A 366 1.01 38.22 -17.17
CA LEU A 366 1.74 36.95 -17.07
C LEU A 366 3.13 36.97 -17.71
N GLY A 367 3.35 37.78 -18.75
CA GLY A 367 4.64 37.85 -19.45
C GLY A 367 5.81 38.29 -18.57
N ARG A 368 5.57 39.13 -17.54
CA ARG A 368 6.61 39.56 -16.58
C ARG A 368 7.08 38.43 -15.66
N ARG A 369 6.34 37.31 -15.62
CA ARG A 369 6.60 36.13 -14.78
C ARG A 369 7.10 34.94 -15.60
N GLY A 370 7.31 35.11 -16.90
CA GLY A 370 7.66 34.01 -17.81
C GLY A 370 6.52 33.04 -18.10
N LEU A 371 5.28 33.39 -17.74
CA LEU A 371 4.09 32.52 -17.89
C LEU A 371 3.28 32.80 -19.15
N TYR A 372 3.77 33.67 -20.03
CA TYR A 372 3.10 34.02 -21.29
C TYR A 372 4.11 34.12 -22.43
N PRO A 373 3.77 33.66 -23.65
CA PRO A 373 4.63 33.83 -24.82
C PRO A 373 4.97 35.30 -25.08
N THR A 374 6.24 35.60 -25.30
CA THR A 374 6.73 36.96 -25.58
C THR A 374 6.52 37.39 -27.04
N ILE A 375 6.21 36.43 -27.92
CA ILE A 375 5.90 36.64 -29.34
C ILE A 375 4.58 35.97 -29.65
N ASN A 376 3.62 36.74 -30.16
CA ASN A 376 2.34 36.22 -30.64
C ASN A 376 2.20 36.52 -32.15
N SER A 377 2.17 35.48 -32.96
CA SER A 377 1.98 35.58 -34.41
C SER A 377 1.06 34.45 -34.88
N PRO A 378 0.35 34.61 -36.01
CA PRO A 378 -0.43 33.51 -36.59
C PRO A 378 0.36 32.20 -36.77
N MET A 379 1.69 32.29 -36.99
CA MET A 379 2.58 31.14 -37.17
C MET A 379 2.95 30.43 -35.86
N ASN A 380 2.94 31.15 -34.74
CA ASN A 380 3.36 30.63 -33.42
C ASN A 380 2.17 30.51 -32.45
N ARG A 381 0.94 30.54 -32.97
CA ARG A 381 -0.29 30.46 -32.18
C ARG A 381 -0.45 29.16 -31.39
N SER A 382 0.29 28.10 -31.72
CA SER A 382 0.23 26.80 -31.02
C SER A 382 1.30 26.64 -29.92
N SER A 383 2.16 27.64 -29.68
CA SER A 383 3.27 27.54 -28.73
C SER A 383 2.91 28.11 -27.35
N SER A 384 3.38 27.45 -26.29
CA SER A 384 3.34 27.92 -24.89
C SER A 384 4.62 28.68 -24.50
N ALA A 385 4.62 29.29 -23.32
CA ALA A 385 5.70 30.16 -22.82
C ALA A 385 7.04 29.42 -22.55
N ASP A 386 7.05 28.09 -22.58
CA ASP A 386 8.15 27.21 -22.19
C ASP A 386 8.90 26.57 -23.39
N GLY A 387 8.69 27.05 -24.61
CA GLY A 387 9.35 26.48 -25.80
C GLY A 387 8.83 25.09 -26.18
N LYS A 388 7.76 24.61 -25.52
CA LYS A 388 7.02 23.41 -25.93
C LYS A 388 5.87 23.78 -26.87
N THR A 389 5.59 22.87 -27.78
CA THR A 389 4.43 22.98 -28.69
C THR A 389 3.31 22.12 -28.10
N ASP A 390 2.58 22.66 -27.12
CA ASP A 390 1.46 21.98 -26.45
C ASP A 390 0.08 22.45 -26.94
N SER A 391 0.03 23.15 -28.08
CA SER A 391 -1.19 23.78 -28.60
C SER A 391 -1.84 24.78 -27.63
N ARG A 392 -1.04 25.45 -26.78
CA ARG A 392 -1.47 26.39 -25.70
C ARG A 392 -2.27 25.75 -24.58
N GLN A 393 -2.29 24.42 -24.46
CA GLN A 393 -3.14 23.76 -23.47
C GLN A 393 -2.80 24.18 -22.05
N THR A 394 -1.51 24.22 -21.69
CA THR A 394 -1.04 24.64 -20.37
C THR A 394 -1.39 26.10 -20.09
N LEU A 395 -1.16 26.99 -21.05
CA LEU A 395 -1.48 28.41 -20.91
C LEU A 395 -2.99 28.63 -20.75
N ASN A 396 -3.81 27.95 -21.54
CA ASN A 396 -5.26 28.07 -21.45
C ASN A 396 -5.76 27.57 -20.08
N ARG A 397 -5.23 26.44 -19.58
CA ARG A 397 -5.55 25.94 -18.24
C ARG A 397 -5.12 26.90 -17.14
N LEU A 398 -3.93 27.48 -17.24
CA LEU A 398 -3.45 28.50 -16.31
C LEU A 398 -4.38 29.72 -16.26
N LEU A 399 -4.78 30.25 -17.43
CA LEU A 399 -5.73 31.36 -17.52
C LEU A 399 -7.10 31.01 -16.94
N MET A 400 -7.62 29.81 -17.25
CA MET A 400 -8.88 29.33 -16.70
C MET A 400 -8.80 29.13 -15.18
N CYS A 401 -7.69 28.61 -14.65
CA CYS A 401 -7.45 28.49 -13.21
C CYS A 401 -7.54 29.86 -12.55
N LEU A 402 -6.78 30.85 -13.02
CA LEU A 402 -6.81 32.21 -12.47
C LEU A 402 -8.21 32.83 -12.49
N SER A 403 -9.02 32.53 -13.51
CA SER A 403 -10.41 33.00 -13.59
C SER A 403 -11.36 32.27 -12.63
N LEU A 404 -11.10 31.01 -12.30
CA LEU A 404 -11.99 30.17 -11.47
C LEU A 404 -11.63 30.18 -9.99
N CYS A 405 -10.39 30.55 -9.64
CA CYS A 405 -9.90 30.66 -8.26
C CYS A 405 -10.43 31.94 -7.59
N ASP A 406 -11.74 32.04 -7.40
CA ASP A 406 -12.41 33.18 -6.75
C ASP A 406 -12.56 33.01 -5.23
N GLY A 407 -11.97 31.94 -4.67
CA GLY A 407 -12.06 31.61 -3.26
C GLY A 407 -13.26 30.76 -2.86
N GLN A 408 -14.06 30.29 -3.83
CA GLN A 408 -15.22 29.45 -3.58
C GLN A 408 -15.05 28.01 -4.05
N ARG A 409 -13.91 27.69 -4.68
CA ARG A 409 -13.68 26.39 -5.33
C ARG A 409 -12.35 25.76 -4.98
N GLY A 410 -12.38 24.45 -4.79
CA GLY A 410 -11.19 23.63 -4.64
C GLY A 410 -10.63 23.11 -5.97
N LEU A 411 -9.49 22.43 -5.89
CA LEU A 411 -8.78 21.87 -7.05
C LEU A 411 -9.67 20.97 -7.92
N VAL A 412 -10.42 20.06 -7.31
CA VAL A 412 -11.27 19.10 -8.03
C VAL A 412 -12.36 19.83 -8.82
N GLU A 413 -13.07 20.78 -8.21
CA GLU A 413 -14.14 21.55 -8.87
C GLU A 413 -13.59 22.44 -10.00
N VAL A 414 -12.41 23.04 -9.81
CA VAL A 414 -11.73 23.80 -10.88
C VAL A 414 -11.38 22.88 -12.05
N SER A 415 -10.87 21.67 -11.78
CA SER A 415 -10.53 20.70 -12.82
C SER A 415 -11.76 20.22 -13.61
N GLU A 416 -12.87 20.01 -12.92
CA GLU A 416 -14.16 19.65 -13.53
C GLU A 416 -14.64 20.73 -14.49
N LYS A 417 -14.57 21.99 -14.05
CA LYS A 417 -15.01 23.12 -14.88
C LYS A 417 -14.14 23.31 -16.12
N ILE A 418 -12.85 23.00 -16.01
CA ILE A 418 -11.88 23.05 -17.11
C ILE A 418 -12.03 21.84 -18.05
N GLY A 419 -12.56 20.71 -17.56
CA GLY A 419 -12.65 19.47 -18.31
C GLY A 419 -11.32 18.73 -18.42
N CYS A 420 -10.52 18.71 -17.35
CA CYS A 420 -9.31 17.91 -17.26
C CYS A 420 -9.24 17.15 -15.93
N GLY A 421 -8.25 16.24 -15.81
CA GLY A 421 -7.94 15.66 -14.51
C GLY A 421 -7.34 16.68 -13.55
N PRO A 422 -7.59 16.54 -12.23
CA PRO A 422 -7.08 17.45 -11.23
C PRO A 422 -5.55 17.38 -11.07
N ASP A 423 -4.96 16.21 -11.29
CA ASP A 423 -3.51 15.98 -11.36
C ASP A 423 -2.82 16.90 -12.37
N GLN A 424 -3.45 17.12 -13.53
CA GLN A 424 -2.91 17.97 -14.60
C GLN A 424 -2.85 19.46 -14.22
N LEU A 425 -3.55 19.87 -13.15
CA LEU A 425 -3.49 21.22 -12.62
C LEU A 425 -2.45 21.39 -11.51
N LEU A 426 -1.92 20.31 -10.91
CA LEU A 426 -0.89 20.40 -9.86
C LEU A 426 0.36 21.19 -10.30
N PRO A 427 0.96 20.97 -11.49
CA PRO A 427 2.13 21.74 -11.92
C PRO A 427 1.80 23.23 -12.14
N ILE A 428 0.58 23.52 -12.63
CA ILE A 428 0.10 24.88 -12.86
C ILE A 428 -0.08 25.60 -11.53
N LEU A 429 -0.75 24.96 -10.56
CA LEU A 429 -0.95 25.52 -9.23
C LEU A 429 0.37 25.75 -8.50
N SER A 430 1.30 24.79 -8.56
CA SER A 430 2.62 24.93 -7.97
C SER A 430 3.35 26.18 -8.48
N GLU A 431 3.35 26.42 -9.79
CA GLU A 431 3.97 27.61 -10.35
C GLU A 431 3.20 28.90 -10.01
N LEU A 432 1.86 28.88 -10.01
CA LEU A 432 1.06 30.05 -9.64
C LEU A 432 1.21 30.42 -8.15
N ILE A 433 1.32 29.45 -7.25
CA ILE A 433 1.58 29.66 -5.82
C ILE A 433 2.99 30.24 -5.64
N LYS A 434 3.99 29.66 -6.32
CA LYS A 434 5.38 30.16 -6.28
C LYS A 434 5.51 31.61 -6.75
N GLN A 435 4.67 32.04 -7.69
CA GLN A 435 4.63 33.41 -8.21
C GLN A 435 3.72 34.35 -7.39
N ASP A 436 3.23 33.89 -6.23
CA ASP A 436 2.28 34.60 -5.36
C ASP A 436 1.02 35.08 -6.10
N MET A 437 0.53 34.26 -7.05
CA MET A 437 -0.69 34.54 -7.82
C MET A 437 -1.90 33.81 -7.25
N ILE A 438 -1.69 32.64 -6.63
CA ILE A 438 -2.73 31.89 -5.95
C ILE A 438 -2.36 31.72 -4.48
N SER A 439 -3.34 31.86 -3.59
CA SER A 439 -3.28 31.42 -2.20
C SER A 439 -4.36 30.40 -1.88
N LEU A 440 -4.11 29.59 -0.85
CA LEU A 440 -5.04 28.61 -0.33
C LEU A 440 -5.71 29.15 0.92
N SER A 441 -6.97 28.82 1.14
CA SER A 441 -7.66 29.02 2.42
C SER A 441 -8.54 27.80 2.73
N ALA A 442 -8.85 27.57 3.99
CA ALA A 442 -9.81 26.54 4.36
C ALA A 442 -11.21 26.91 3.82
N ALA A 443 -11.93 25.94 3.25
CA ALA A 443 -13.29 26.14 2.79
C ALA A 443 -14.19 26.53 3.98
N GLU A 444 -14.85 27.69 3.89
CA GLU A 444 -15.82 28.12 4.90
C GLU A 444 -17.01 27.14 4.91
N GLY A 445 -17.15 26.34 5.98
CA GLY A 445 -18.37 25.56 6.22
C GLY A 445 -18.24 24.05 6.41
N HIS A 446 -17.04 23.46 6.45
CA HIS A 446 -16.90 22.09 6.98
C HIS A 446 -16.85 22.12 8.52
N GLN A 447 -18.02 22.32 9.15
CA GLN A 447 -18.22 21.76 10.49
C GLN A 447 -18.56 20.28 10.35
N PRO A 448 -18.01 19.42 11.24
CA PRO A 448 -18.06 17.96 11.11
C PRO A 448 -19.47 17.37 11.06
#